data_AF-A0A2D8C4H8-F1
#
_entry.id   AF-A0A2D8C4H8-F1
#
_cell.length_a   1.000
_cell.length_b   1.000
_cell.length_c   1.000
_cell.angle_alpha   90.00
_cell.angle_beta   90.00
_cell.angle_gamma   90.00
#
_symmetry.space_group_name_H-M   'P 1'
#
loop_
_entity.id
_entity.type
_entity.pdbx_description
1 polymer ?
#
loop_
_entity_poly.entity_id
_entity_poly.type
_entity_poly.pdbx_seq_one_letter_code
_entity_poly.pdbx_strand_id
1 'polypeptide(L)' 'MTDHEKFKALLDSVGLTYASLAEKMGFTYNSIKSMLAPAKELPKWAKSMLILSERWEKIKEKDSEDGG' A
#
# COMPACT_ATOMS: atom_id res chain seq x y z
N MET A 1 2.74 -4.80 14.13
CA MET A 1 2.95 -4.09 12.85
C MET A 1 1.82 -3.09 12.69
N THR A 2 2.15 -1.81 12.56
CA THR A 2 1.17 -0.72 12.37
C THR A 2 0.70 -0.67 10.92
N ASP A 3 -0.43 -0.02 10.64
CA ASP A 3 -0.92 0.17 9.26
C ASP A 3 0.11 0.91 8.39
N HIS A 4 0.88 1.82 8.98
CA HIS A 4 1.98 2.53 8.32
C HIS A 4 3.08 1.57 7.87
N GLU A 5 3.47 0.63 8.74
CA GLU A 5 4.47 -0.39 8.39
C GLU A 5 3.95 -1.34 7.32
N LYS A 6 2.68 -1.78 7.43
CA LYS A 6 2.03 -2.59 6.38
C LYS A 6 2.03 -1.87 5.03
N PHE A 7 1.69 -0.58 5.02
CA PHE A 7 1.62 0.19 3.77
C PHE A 7 3.00 0.41 3.16
N LYS A 8 4.02 0.64 3.99
CA LYS A 8 5.41 0.74 3.53
C LYS A 8 5.88 -0.59 2.94
N ALA A 9 5.57 -1.71 3.58
CA ALA A 9 5.90 -3.04 3.05
C ALA A 9 5.16 -3.34 1.74
N LEU A 10 3.89 -2.93 1.62
CA LEU A 10 3.13 -3.05 0.37
C LEU A 10 3.81 -2.30 -0.77
N LEU A 11 4.20 -1.05 -0.54
CA LEU A 11 4.89 -0.24 -1.55
C LEU A 11 6.21 -0.87 -1.99
N ASP A 12 6.98 -1.39 -1.04
CA ASP A 12 8.24 -2.10 -1.32
C ASP A 12 8.00 -3.35 -2.16
N SER A 13 6.98 -4.15 -1.81
CA SER A 13 6.57 -5.36 -2.54
C SER A 13 6.20 -5.09 -4.01
N VAL A 14 5.58 -3.94 -4.29
CA VAL A 14 5.22 -3.54 -5.67
C VAL A 14 6.26 -2.65 -6.35
N GLY A 15 7.43 -2.45 -5.73
CA GLY A 15 8.53 -1.64 -6.28
C GLY A 15 8.19 -0.15 -6.41
N LEU A 16 7.24 0.36 -5.60
CA LEU A 16 6.87 1.78 -5.60
C LEU A 16 7.58 2.53 -4.50
N THR A 17 8.14 3.69 -4.85
CA THR A 17 8.66 4.65 -3.89
C THR A 17 7.63 5.75 -3.63
N TYR A 18 7.79 6.51 -2.53
CA TYR A 18 6.96 7.69 -2.29
C TYR A 18 7.06 8.74 -3.42
N ALA A 19 8.20 8.82 -4.11
CA ALA A 19 8.37 9.71 -5.26
C ALA A 19 7.53 9.24 -6.45
N SER A 20 7.63 7.96 -6.80
CA SER A 20 6.84 7.36 -7.89
C SER A 20 5.34 7.38 -7.59
N LEU A 21 4.97 7.17 -6.33
CA LEU A 21 3.58 7.26 -5.87
C LEU A 21 3.06 8.69 -5.99
N ALA A 22 3.86 9.68 -5.61
CA ALA A 22 3.50 11.09 -5.75
C ALA A 22 3.26 11.45 -7.22
N GLU A 23 4.15 11.05 -8.12
CA GLU A 23 4.00 11.25 -9.56
C GLU A 23 2.71 10.64 -10.11
N LYS A 24 2.44 9.36 -9.80
CA LYS A 24 1.25 8.65 -10.28
C LYS A 24 -0.07 9.21 -9.73
N MET A 25 -0.04 9.69 -8.49
CA MET A 25 -1.23 10.21 -7.80
C MET A 25 -1.44 11.71 -8.04
N GLY A 26 -0.55 12.39 -8.78
CA GLY A 26 -0.62 13.83 -9.03
C GLY A 26 -0.33 14.68 -7.78
N PHE A 27 0.43 14.14 -6.83
CA PHE A 27 0.86 14.85 -5.63
C PHE A 27 2.36 15.20 -5.68
N THR A 28 2.79 16.06 -4.76
CA THR A 28 4.23 16.27 -4.53
C THR A 28 4.76 15.22 -3.55
N TYR A 29 6.05 14.92 -3.64
CA TYR A 29 6.73 14.04 -2.69
C TYR A 29 6.53 14.49 -1.24
N ASN A 30 6.63 15.78 -0.96
CA ASN A 30 6.41 16.33 0.39
C ASN A 30 4.96 16.16 0.87
N SER A 31 3.98 16.28 -0.03
CA SER A 31 2.58 16.00 0.28
C SER A 31 2.39 14.54 0.69
N ILE A 32 2.88 13.59 -0.11
CA ILE A 32 2.80 12.15 0.20
C ILE A 32 3.52 11.83 1.51
N LYS A 33 4.75 12.32 1.69
CA LYS A 33 5.53 12.12 2.93
C LYS A 33 4.82 12.67 4.16
N SER A 34 4.17 13.82 4.05
CA SER A 34 3.40 14.44 5.14
C SER A 34 2.10 13.70 5.42
N MET A 35 1.44 13.16 4.40
CA MET A 35 0.21 12.36 4.53
C MET A 35 0.47 10.99 5.14
N LEU A 36 1.60 10.36 4.80
CA LEU A 36 2.02 9.04 5.29
C LEU A 36 2.92 9.14 6.53
N ALA A 37 2.97 10.30 7.20
CA ALA A 37 3.75 10.46 8.41
C ALA A 37 3.18 9.58 9.54
N PRO A 38 4.01 8.85 10.30
CA PRO A 38 3.53 7.89 11.32
C PRO A 38 2.76 8.56 12.47
N ALA A 39 3.00 9.85 12.70
CA ALA A 39 2.27 10.66 13.68
C ALA A 39 0.84 11.03 13.25
N LYS A 40 0.47 10.77 11.99
CA LYS A 40 -0.85 11.07 11.43
C LYS A 40 -1.58 9.79 11.08
N GLU A 41 -2.90 9.89 11.01
CA GLU A 41 -3.71 8.78 10.52
C GLU A 41 -3.45 8.54 9.03
N LEU A 42 -3.40 7.26 8.63
CA LEU A 42 -3.27 6.88 7.23
C LEU A 42 -4.45 7.45 6.41
N PRO A 43 -4.20 8.05 5.24
CA PRO A 43 -5.26 8.49 4.35
C PRO A 43 -6.20 7.34 3.96
N LYS A 44 -7.49 7.65 3.75
CA LYS A 44 -8.50 6.65 3.39
C LYS A 44 -8.11 5.83 2.15
N TRP A 45 -7.53 6.47 1.13
CA TRP A 45 -7.09 5.78 -0.09
C TRP A 45 -5.96 4.77 0.20
N ALA A 46 -5.01 5.11 1.08
CA ALA A 46 -3.91 4.23 1.46
C ALA A 46 -4.43 3.02 2.26
N LYS A 47 -5.42 3.24 3.14
CA LYS A 47 -6.15 2.16 3.82
C LYS A 47 -6.88 1.26 2.81
N SER A 48 -7.54 1.82 1.80
CA SER A 48 -8.20 1.04 0.75
C SER A 48 -7.20 0.17 -0.03
N MET A 49 -6.01 0.68 -0.33
CA MET A 49 -4.96 -0.10 -1.00
C MET A 49 -4.49 -1.29 -0.14
N LEU A 50 -4.34 -1.10 1.17
CA LEU A 50 -4.03 -2.20 2.10
C LEU A 50 -5.09 -3.28 2.11
N ILE A 51 -6.36 -2.89 2.19
CA ILE A 51 -7.48 -3.85 2.21
C ILE A 51 -7.52 -4.64 0.90
N LEU A 52 -7.28 -3.97 -0.23
CA LEU A 52 -7.22 -4.62 -1.54
C LEU A 52 -6.04 -5.57 -1.64
N SER A 53 -4.85 -5.20 -1.15
CA SER A 53 -3.68 -6.09 -1.19
C SER A 53 -3.89 -7.33 -0.33
N GLU A 54 -4.39 -7.17 0.90
CA GLU A 54 -4.70 -8.30 1.81
C GLU A 54 -5.74 -9.25 1.20
N ARG A 55 -6.67 -8.72 0.38
CA ARG A 55 -7.65 -9.54 -0.33
C ARG A 55 -7.08 -10.19 -1.58
N TRP A 56 -6.18 -9.52 -2.28
CA TRP A 56 -5.51 -10.04 -3.47
C TRP A 56 -4.59 -11.22 -3.14
N GLU A 57 -3.87 -11.16 -2.03
CA GLU A 57 -3.04 -12.28 -1.54
C GLU A 57 -3.88 -13.52 -1.26
N LYS A 58 -5.04 -13.35 -0.60
CA LYS A 58 -5.99 -14.44 -0.35
C LYS A 58 -6.57 -15.06 -1.62
N ILE A 59 -6.72 -14.27 -2.68
CA ILE A 59 -7.19 -14.79 -3.98
C ILE A 59 -6.08 -15.62 -4.63
N LYS A 60 -4.82 -15.17 -4.59
CA LYS A 60 -3.68 -15.92 -5.14
C LYS A 60 -3.45 -17.28 -4.46
N GLU A 61 -3.69 -17.37 -3.15
CA GLU A 61 -3.64 -18.66 -2.43
C GLU A 61 -4.73 -19.62 -2.90
N LYS A 62 -5.97 -19.13 -3.08
CA LYS A 62 -7.10 -19.97 -3.54
C LYS A 62 -6.92 -20.53 -4.95
N ASP A 63 -6.35 -19.76 -5.87
CA ASP A 63 -6.05 -20.24 -7.22
C ASP A 63 -4.95 -21.32 -7.25
N SER A 64 -4.16 -21.46 -6.17
CA SER A 64 -3.11 -22.48 -6.07
C SER A 64 -3.59 -23.79 -5.44
N GLU A 65 -4.78 -23.83 -4.83
CA GLU A 65 -5.34 -25.02 -4.16
C GLU A 65 -6.31 -25.84 -5.03
N ASP A 66 -6.82 -25.30 -6.14
CA ASP A 66 -7.78 -25.99 -7.04
C ASP A 66 -7.10 -26.64 -8.27
N GLY A 67 -5.78 -26.67 -8.31
CA GLY A 67 -4.97 -27.19 -9.43
C GLY A 67 -4.09 -28.40 -9.11
N GLY A 68 -4.39 -29.13 -8.03
CA GLY A 68 -3.66 -30.33 -7.57
C GLY A 68 -4.40 -31.63 -7.84
#